data_AF-A0A269YCT7-F1
#
_entry.id   AF-A0A269YCT7-F1
#
_cell.length_a   1.000
_cell.length_b   1.000
_cell.length_c   1.000
_cell.angle_alpha   90.00
_cell.angle_beta   90.00
_cell.angle_gamma   90.00
#
_symmetry.space_group_name_H-M   'P 1'
#
loop_
_entity.id
_entity.type
_entity.pdbx_description
1 polymer ?
#
loop_
_entity_poly.entity_id
_entity_poly.type
_entity_poly.pdbx_seq_one_letter_code
_entity_poly.pdbx_strand_id
1 'polypeptide(L)'
;MIDQFFDKKFIWKMIWVAIGTVIACLLFVLAGFSTNLSPALVDQSNTPTQQVDTTDTPAYSPKTNFHWSTKIVAYFITKRTNGHYRNVWMQAVKAWNAVGVVDLVPAVNDDRADVILSVKQSYQEGGGTIENVAGGVVGYTSEEFGHVDGIPLFVHQNKSYLIVDSLKQAHYDSVNEQASVAMHELGHDLGLEHSDSPHSIMQQAAPTYLDSIPEVDAKHLAQLYAGVPRG
;
A
#
# COMPACT_ATOMS: atom_id res chain seq x y z
N MET A 1 31.68 52.04 -46.25
CA MET A 1 32.63 51.25 -45.45
C MET A 1 32.20 51.39 -43.99
N ILE A 2 31.27 50.54 -43.54
CA ILE A 2 30.71 50.57 -42.17
C ILE A 2 31.28 49.33 -41.48
N ASP A 3 32.52 49.43 -41.01
CA ASP A 3 33.24 48.34 -40.31
C ASP A 3 33.82 48.85 -38.99
N GLN A 4 33.04 49.60 -38.23
CA GLN A 4 33.41 49.96 -36.86
C GLN A 4 32.18 50.12 -36.00
N PHE A 5 31.57 49.04 -35.56
CA PHE A 5 30.92 49.03 -34.24
C PHE A 5 30.91 47.57 -33.77
N PHE A 6 31.36 47.34 -32.54
CA PHE A 6 31.49 46.05 -31.84
C PHE A 6 32.85 45.32 -32.01
N ASP A 7 33.70 45.50 -31.01
CA ASP A 7 34.90 44.68 -30.76
C ASP A 7 34.51 43.19 -30.75
N LYS A 8 35.22 42.36 -31.51
CA LYS A 8 35.00 40.90 -31.56
C LYS A 8 35.02 40.26 -30.17
N LYS A 9 35.81 40.81 -29.23
CA LYS A 9 35.83 40.36 -27.83
C LYS A 9 34.56 40.73 -27.07
N PHE A 10 33.93 41.87 -27.40
CA PHE A 10 32.65 42.29 -26.85
C PHE A 10 31.50 41.41 -27.36
N ILE A 11 31.49 41.10 -28.66
CA ILE A 11 30.51 40.18 -29.25
C ILE A 11 30.63 38.78 -28.62
N TRP A 12 31.86 38.28 -28.45
CA TRP A 12 32.08 36.97 -27.81
C TRP A 12 31.61 36.94 -26.36
N LYS A 13 31.86 38.00 -25.57
CA LYS A 13 31.35 38.11 -24.19
C LYS A 13 29.83 38.10 -24.13
N MET A 14 29.15 38.79 -25.05
CA MET A 14 27.68 38.80 -25.12
C MET A 14 27.12 37.42 -25.48
N ILE A 15 27.80 36.66 -26.34
CA ILE A 15 27.41 35.28 -26.68
C ILE A 15 27.54 34.36 -25.45
N TRP A 16 28.63 34.44 -24.68
CA TRP A 16 28.79 33.62 -23.46
C TRP A 16 27.80 33.98 -22.35
N VAL A 17 27.46 35.26 -22.20
CA VAL A 17 26.42 35.70 -21.28
C VAL A 17 25.06 35.16 -21.72
N ALA A 18 24.72 35.24 -23.02
CA ALA A 18 23.47 34.69 -23.54
C ALA A 18 23.39 33.17 -23.36
N ILE A 19 24.46 32.42 -23.65
CA ILE A 19 24.53 30.96 -23.45
C ILE A 19 24.40 30.62 -21.97
N GLY A 20 25.11 31.32 -21.08
CA GLY A 20 25.00 31.11 -19.63
C GLY A 20 23.59 31.38 -19.08
N THR A 21 22.91 32.40 -19.63
CA THR A 21 21.53 32.74 -19.25
C THR A 21 20.54 31.69 -19.75
N VAL A 22 20.72 31.18 -20.99
CA VAL A 22 19.89 30.10 -21.55
C VAL A 22 20.08 28.79 -20.78
N ILE A 23 21.31 28.46 -20.39
CA ILE A 23 21.61 27.27 -19.57
C ILE A 23 21.02 27.42 -18.17
N ALA A 24 21.12 28.60 -17.54
CA ALA A 24 20.50 28.85 -16.24
C ALA A 24 18.96 28.75 -16.31
N CYS A 25 18.33 29.28 -17.35
CA CYS A 25 16.90 29.12 -17.58
C CYS A 25 16.51 27.65 -17.84
N LEU A 26 17.31 26.90 -18.61
CA LEU A 26 17.09 25.46 -18.83
C LEU A 26 17.22 24.64 -17.55
N LEU A 27 18.17 24.99 -16.66
CA LEU A 27 18.32 24.34 -15.35
C LEU A 27 17.16 24.70 -14.39
N PHE A 28 16.65 25.93 -14.43
CA PHE A 28 15.44 26.31 -13.68
C PHE A 28 14.17 25.64 -14.23
N VAL A 29 14.06 25.47 -15.55
CA VAL A 29 12.99 24.69 -16.19
C VAL A 29 13.11 23.21 -15.82
N LEU A 30 14.29 22.60 -15.89
CA LEU A 30 14.52 21.20 -15.51
C LEU A 30 14.31 20.95 -14.00
N ALA A 31 14.71 21.88 -13.13
CA ALA A 31 14.42 21.80 -11.69
C ALA A 31 12.92 22.00 -11.39
N GLY A 32 12.23 22.83 -12.17
CA GLY A 32 10.76 22.98 -12.12
C GLY A 32 9.99 21.77 -12.67
N PHE A 33 10.57 21.05 -13.63
CA PHE A 33 10.02 19.79 -14.16
C PHE A 33 10.35 18.57 -13.28
N SER A 34 11.35 18.65 -12.41
CA SER A 34 11.72 17.56 -11.49
C SER A 34 10.89 17.53 -10.20
N THR A 35 9.93 18.44 -10.03
CA THR A 35 9.05 18.51 -8.83
C THR A 35 7.57 18.35 -9.14
N ASN A 36 7.20 17.91 -10.34
CA ASN A 36 5.80 17.66 -10.70
C ASN A 36 5.62 16.38 -11.54
N LEU A 37 6.19 15.27 -11.09
CA LEU A 37 5.59 13.96 -11.38
C LEU A 37 4.73 13.59 -10.18
N SER A 38 3.51 14.14 -10.16
CA SER A 38 2.45 13.58 -9.33
C SER A 38 2.24 12.13 -9.76
N PRO A 39 2.24 11.15 -8.84
CA PRO A 39 1.69 9.86 -9.18
C PRO A 39 0.20 10.07 -9.44
N ALA A 40 -0.21 9.74 -10.66
CA ALA A 40 -1.59 9.72 -11.12
C ALA A 40 -2.28 11.09 -11.31
N LEU A 41 -2.39 11.51 -12.57
CA LEU A 41 -3.57 12.25 -13.02
C LEU A 41 -4.75 11.25 -12.99
N VAL A 42 -5.28 10.99 -11.80
CA VAL A 42 -6.61 10.42 -11.62
C VAL A 42 -7.57 11.59 -11.62
N ASP A 43 -8.56 11.48 -12.50
CA ASP A 43 -9.69 12.38 -12.67
C ASP A 43 -10.20 12.95 -11.34
N GLN A 44 -10.30 14.28 -11.24
CA GLN A 44 -10.84 15.01 -10.09
C GLN A 44 -12.36 14.86 -10.00
N SER A 45 -12.84 13.65 -9.80
CA SER A 45 -14.15 13.43 -9.20
C SER A 45 -13.93 12.79 -7.83
N ASN A 46 -14.26 13.53 -6.77
CA ASN A 46 -14.16 13.10 -5.37
C ASN A 46 -15.25 12.07 -5.02
N THR A 47 -15.44 11.06 -5.86
CA THR A 47 -16.27 9.89 -5.58
C THR A 47 -15.38 8.65 -5.76
N PRO A 48 -15.18 7.82 -4.73
CA PRO A 48 -14.49 6.55 -4.88
C PRO A 48 -15.25 5.69 -5.89
N THR A 49 -14.75 5.61 -7.12
CA THR A 49 -15.39 4.83 -8.18
C THR A 49 -15.05 3.36 -7.94
N GLN A 50 -15.98 2.62 -7.33
CA GLN A 50 -15.94 1.16 -7.35
C GLN A 50 -16.17 0.73 -8.81
N GLN A 51 -15.07 0.40 -9.51
CA GLN A 51 -15.15 0.00 -10.91
C GLN A 51 -15.03 -1.52 -11.03
N VAL A 52 -16.07 -2.13 -11.60
CA VAL A 52 -16.21 -3.58 -11.80
C VAL A 52 -15.12 -4.08 -12.75
N ASP A 53 -14.30 -5.01 -12.28
CA ASP A 53 -13.31 -5.70 -13.10
C ASP A 53 -14.00 -6.81 -13.92
N THR A 54 -13.96 -6.69 -15.25
CA THR A 54 -14.54 -7.64 -16.20
C THR A 54 -13.55 -8.70 -16.67
N THR A 55 -12.37 -8.83 -16.03
CA THR A 55 -11.41 -9.87 -16.39
C THR A 55 -11.79 -11.22 -15.79
N ASP A 56 -12.00 -12.22 -16.66
CA ASP A 56 -12.44 -13.57 -16.30
C ASP A 56 -11.35 -14.42 -15.58
N THR A 57 -10.15 -13.87 -15.40
CA THR A 57 -9.06 -14.55 -14.69
C THR A 57 -8.13 -13.52 -14.09
N PRO A 58 -8.07 -13.40 -12.76
CA PRO A 58 -7.20 -12.40 -12.16
C PRO A 58 -5.74 -12.82 -12.31
N ALA A 59 -4.92 -11.92 -12.85
CA ALA A 59 -3.49 -12.11 -12.95
C ALA A 59 -2.88 -11.97 -11.55
N TYR A 60 -2.52 -13.10 -10.97
CA TYR A 60 -1.98 -13.21 -9.63
C TYR A 60 -0.69 -14.03 -9.66
N SER A 61 0.37 -13.52 -9.03
CA SER A 61 1.64 -14.24 -8.90
C SER A 61 1.52 -15.32 -7.81
N PRO A 62 2.04 -16.54 -8.00
CA PRO A 62 1.44 -17.80 -7.54
C PRO A 62 1.27 -17.92 -6.02
N LYS A 63 0.07 -18.37 -5.61
CA LYS A 63 -0.37 -18.52 -4.21
C LYS A 63 -0.11 -19.94 -3.71
N THR A 64 0.55 -20.04 -2.57
CA THR A 64 0.79 -21.29 -1.82
C THR A 64 -0.47 -21.82 -1.09
N ASN A 65 -1.65 -21.26 -1.38
CA ASN A 65 -2.97 -21.61 -0.83
C ASN A 65 -3.05 -21.64 0.71
N PHE A 66 -2.13 -20.97 1.41
CA PHE A 66 -2.21 -20.86 2.87
C PHE A 66 -3.44 -20.07 3.29
N HIS A 67 -4.16 -20.58 4.28
CA HIS A 67 -5.34 -19.95 4.88
C HIS A 67 -5.53 -20.40 6.33
N TRP A 68 -6.47 -19.79 7.05
CA TRP A 68 -6.86 -20.26 8.39
C TRP A 68 -7.68 -21.55 8.31
N SER A 69 -7.57 -22.41 9.32
CA SER A 69 -8.29 -23.69 9.37
C SER A 69 -9.81 -23.55 9.46
N THR A 70 -10.30 -22.38 9.88
CA THR A 70 -11.73 -22.03 9.91
C THR A 70 -11.96 -20.63 9.34
N LYS A 71 -13.21 -20.32 9.01
CA LYS A 71 -13.62 -18.97 8.56
C LYS A 71 -13.79 -17.97 9.69
N ILE A 72 -13.80 -18.40 10.97
CA ILE A 72 -13.75 -17.47 12.10
C ILE A 72 -12.28 -17.19 12.39
N VAL A 73 -11.88 -15.94 12.24
CA VAL A 73 -10.49 -15.49 12.44
C VAL A 73 -10.50 -14.45 13.56
N ALA A 74 -9.87 -14.78 14.69
CA ALA A 74 -9.82 -13.90 15.84
C ALA A 74 -8.73 -12.84 15.66
N TYR A 75 -9.06 -11.55 15.79
CA TYR A 75 -8.08 -10.47 15.70
C TYR A 75 -7.92 -9.71 17.02
N PHE A 76 -6.73 -9.20 17.29
CA PHE A 76 -6.48 -8.31 18.43
C PHE A 76 -5.71 -7.06 18.01
N ILE A 77 -6.34 -5.89 18.20
CA ILE A 77 -5.67 -4.59 18.02
C ILE A 77 -4.93 -4.24 19.31
N THR A 78 -3.60 -4.20 19.26
CA THR A 78 -2.77 -4.05 20.46
C THR A 78 -3.07 -2.77 21.25
N LYS A 79 -2.75 -2.78 22.55
CA LYS A 79 -2.90 -1.60 23.43
C LYS A 79 -1.98 -0.43 23.03
N ARG A 80 -0.90 -0.71 22.28
CA ARG A 80 0.02 0.32 21.77
C ARG A 80 -0.56 1.09 20.59
N THR A 81 -1.55 0.54 19.91
CA THR A 81 -2.28 1.21 18.83
C THR A 81 -3.20 2.29 19.40
N ASN A 82 -2.89 3.55 19.09
CA ASN A 82 -3.69 4.70 19.51
C ASN A 82 -5.09 4.71 18.85
N GLY A 83 -5.98 5.57 19.34
CA GLY A 83 -7.38 5.62 18.88
C GLY A 83 -7.55 5.90 17.39
N HIS A 84 -6.66 6.71 16.80
CA HIS A 84 -6.67 7.01 15.36
C HIS A 84 -6.45 5.73 14.53
N TYR A 85 -5.35 5.02 14.77
CA TYR A 85 -5.04 3.80 14.02
C TYR A 85 -5.90 2.60 14.41
N ARG A 86 -6.53 2.63 15.60
CA ARG A 86 -7.58 1.66 15.94
C ARG A 86 -8.77 1.81 15.00
N ASN A 87 -9.19 3.05 14.72
CA ASN A 87 -10.26 3.30 13.76
C ASN A 87 -9.88 2.83 12.34
N VAL A 88 -8.63 3.07 11.93
CA VAL A 88 -8.08 2.59 10.65
C VAL A 88 -8.22 1.06 10.53
N TRP A 89 -7.69 0.30 11.49
CA TRP A 89 -7.81 -1.16 11.51
C TRP A 89 -9.26 -1.64 11.57
N MET A 90 -10.11 -0.97 12.35
CA MET A 90 -11.53 -1.31 12.43
C MET A 90 -12.26 -1.09 11.10
N GLN A 91 -11.90 -0.08 10.30
CA GLN A 91 -12.45 0.09 8.96
C GLN A 91 -12.05 -1.06 8.03
N ALA A 92 -10.78 -1.48 8.08
CA ALA A 92 -10.31 -2.63 7.31
C ALA A 92 -11.03 -3.93 7.70
N VAL A 93 -11.17 -4.21 9.00
CA VAL A 93 -11.94 -5.35 9.51
C VAL A 93 -13.39 -5.30 9.01
N LYS A 94 -14.03 -4.13 9.07
CA LYS A 94 -15.40 -3.95 8.59
C LYS A 94 -15.51 -4.23 7.07
N ALA A 95 -14.55 -3.76 6.28
CA ALA A 95 -14.54 -3.96 4.84
C ALA A 95 -14.39 -5.44 4.49
N TRP A 96 -13.46 -6.16 5.13
CA TRP A 96 -13.28 -7.60 4.92
C TRP A 96 -14.47 -8.42 5.41
N ASN A 97 -15.07 -8.09 6.55
CA ASN A 97 -16.30 -8.75 7.02
C ASN A 97 -17.50 -8.51 6.09
N ALA A 98 -17.57 -7.35 5.43
CA ALA A 98 -18.64 -7.06 4.47
C ALA A 98 -18.59 -7.97 3.22
N VAL A 99 -17.45 -8.59 2.93
CA VAL A 99 -17.30 -9.60 1.87
C VAL A 99 -18.06 -10.89 2.20
N GLY A 100 -18.20 -11.23 3.48
CA GLY A 100 -18.98 -12.40 3.94
C GLY A 100 -18.33 -13.78 3.71
N VAL A 101 -17.04 -13.82 3.39
CA VAL A 101 -16.28 -15.07 3.21
C VAL A 101 -15.70 -15.59 4.52
N VAL A 102 -15.18 -14.67 5.35
CA VAL A 102 -14.64 -14.91 6.70
C VAL A 102 -15.35 -14.01 7.70
N ASP A 103 -15.29 -14.41 8.98
CA ASP A 103 -15.77 -13.67 10.12
C ASP A 103 -14.57 -13.26 11.00
N LEU A 104 -14.11 -12.02 10.83
CA LEU A 104 -13.11 -11.42 11.71
C LEU A 104 -13.77 -11.00 13.03
N VAL A 105 -13.38 -11.66 14.13
CA VAL A 105 -13.98 -11.45 15.45
C VAL A 105 -12.94 -10.93 16.45
N PRO A 106 -13.29 -10.00 17.35
CA PRO A 106 -12.32 -9.48 18.32
C PRO A 106 -11.95 -10.56 19.34
N ALA A 107 -10.66 -10.77 19.54
CA ALA A 107 -10.12 -11.55 20.65
C ALA A 107 -10.05 -10.72 21.93
N VAL A 108 -10.16 -11.40 23.08
CA VAL A 108 -10.11 -10.76 24.40
C VAL A 108 -8.70 -10.25 24.77
N ASN A 109 -7.66 -10.89 24.24
CA ASN A 109 -6.26 -10.56 24.40
C ASN A 109 -5.46 -11.10 23.20
N ASP A 110 -4.17 -10.79 23.17
CA ASP A 110 -3.24 -11.25 22.14
C ASP A 110 -3.11 -12.77 22.14
N ASP A 111 -2.98 -13.44 23.30
CA ASP A 111 -2.84 -14.92 23.38
C ASP A 111 -4.00 -15.71 22.74
N ARG A 112 -5.14 -15.07 22.50
CA ARG A 112 -6.35 -15.68 21.94
C ARG A 112 -6.67 -15.21 20.51
N ALA A 113 -5.78 -14.44 19.90
CA ALA A 113 -5.93 -13.99 18.52
C ALA A 113 -5.22 -14.93 17.54
N ASP A 114 -5.73 -15.01 16.33
CA ASP A 114 -5.05 -15.53 15.15
C ASP A 114 -4.23 -14.42 14.47
N VAL A 115 -4.76 -13.18 14.51
CA VAL A 115 -4.15 -12.01 13.87
C VAL A 115 -3.89 -10.89 14.89
N ILE A 116 -2.66 -10.39 14.95
CA ILE A 116 -2.29 -9.23 15.76
C ILE A 116 -2.15 -7.99 14.87
N LEU A 117 -2.94 -6.97 15.18
CA LEU A 117 -2.97 -5.70 14.43
C LEU A 117 -2.34 -4.58 15.25
N SER A 118 -1.33 -3.92 14.68
CA SER A 118 -0.58 -2.88 15.39
C SER A 118 -0.10 -1.76 14.48
N VAL A 119 0.60 -0.80 15.07
CA VAL A 119 1.41 0.19 14.37
C VAL A 119 2.85 0.10 14.84
N LYS A 120 3.78 0.56 14.01
CA LYS A 120 5.17 0.88 14.37
C LYS A 120 5.46 2.31 13.95
N GLN A 121 6.34 2.98 14.70
CA GLN A 121 6.73 4.34 14.35
C GLN A 121 7.51 4.35 13.03
N SER A 122 8.50 3.46 12.92
CA SER A 122 9.31 3.24 11.73
C SER A 122 9.49 1.75 11.45
N TYR A 123 9.87 1.40 10.22
CA TYR A 123 10.15 0.02 9.82
C TYR A 123 11.40 -0.56 10.50
N GLN A 124 12.35 0.30 10.92
CA GLN A 124 13.72 -0.05 11.32
C GLN A 124 13.93 -0.41 12.81
N GLU A 125 12.91 -0.76 13.59
CA GLU A 125 13.09 -1.25 14.98
C GLU A 125 13.85 -2.62 15.09
N GLY A 126 14.66 -3.00 14.08
CA GLY A 126 15.47 -4.22 14.01
C GLY A 126 16.87 -4.06 13.39
N GLY A 127 17.40 -2.84 13.21
CA GLY A 127 18.82 -2.64 12.86
C GLY A 127 19.22 -2.82 11.39
N GLY A 128 18.31 -2.60 10.44
CA GLY A 128 18.63 -2.51 9.02
C GLY A 128 18.97 -1.07 8.59
N THR A 129 19.76 -0.92 7.53
CA THR A 129 20.18 0.39 6.99
C THR A 129 19.47 0.71 5.67
N ILE A 130 18.14 0.61 5.63
CA ILE A 130 17.39 1.15 4.48
C ILE A 130 16.76 2.45 4.93
N GLU A 131 17.35 3.54 4.45
CA GLU A 131 16.83 4.90 4.58
C GLU A 131 15.36 4.95 4.12
N ASN A 132 14.56 5.78 4.79
CA ASN A 132 13.17 6.05 4.43
C ASN A 132 13.11 6.68 3.03
N VAL A 133 13.14 5.86 1.98
CA VAL A 133 12.95 6.32 0.60
C VAL A 133 11.49 6.74 0.45
N ALA A 134 11.25 7.88 -0.19
CA ALA A 134 9.91 8.22 -0.68
C ALA A 134 9.45 7.08 -1.62
N GLY A 135 8.41 6.34 -1.23
CA GLY A 135 8.05 5.03 -1.81
C GLY A 135 8.36 3.81 -0.93
N GLY A 136 8.67 4.02 0.35
CA GLY A 136 8.97 2.97 1.34
C GLY A 136 7.76 2.13 1.79
N VAL A 137 8.07 1.07 2.55
CA VAL A 137 7.11 0.12 3.14
C VAL A 137 6.15 0.87 4.09
N VAL A 138 4.89 1.08 3.66
CA VAL A 138 3.84 1.77 4.44
C VAL A 138 3.12 0.85 5.42
N GLY A 139 3.17 -0.45 5.17
CA GLY A 139 2.69 -1.51 6.03
C GLY A 139 3.45 -2.79 5.74
N TYR A 140 3.41 -3.75 6.67
CA TYR A 140 3.85 -5.11 6.37
C TYR A 140 3.14 -6.11 7.27
N THR A 141 3.05 -7.33 6.75
CA THR A 141 2.48 -8.50 7.40
C THR A 141 3.54 -9.57 7.57
N SER A 142 3.56 -10.22 8.73
CA SER A 142 4.40 -11.38 9.02
C SER A 142 3.51 -12.59 9.24
N GLU A 143 3.72 -13.62 8.45
CA GLU A 143 2.93 -14.84 8.45
C GLU A 143 3.79 -16.03 8.82
N GLU A 144 3.17 -17.06 9.39
CA GLU A 144 3.84 -18.33 9.63
C GLU A 144 3.06 -19.50 9.03
N PHE A 145 3.73 -20.19 8.12
CA PHE A 145 3.13 -21.19 7.24
C PHE A 145 3.52 -22.60 7.64
N GLY A 146 2.60 -23.54 7.52
CA GLY A 146 2.87 -24.97 7.73
C GLY A 146 1.85 -25.86 7.03
N HIS A 147 2.18 -27.14 6.88
CA HIS A 147 1.25 -28.13 6.34
C HIS A 147 0.72 -29.01 7.47
N VAL A 148 -0.59 -28.99 7.70
CA VAL A 148 -1.28 -29.87 8.66
C VAL A 148 -2.09 -30.88 7.85
N ASP A 149 -1.72 -32.15 7.95
CA ASP A 149 -2.31 -33.24 7.16
C ASP A 149 -2.30 -32.97 5.64
N GLY A 150 -1.25 -32.29 5.17
CA GLY A 150 -1.09 -31.92 3.75
C GLY A 150 -1.87 -30.67 3.32
N ILE A 151 -2.62 -30.04 4.22
CA ILE A 151 -3.34 -28.79 3.97
C ILE A 151 -2.40 -27.61 4.31
N PRO A 152 -2.16 -26.67 3.37
CA PRO A 152 -1.37 -25.47 3.64
C PRO A 152 -2.16 -24.52 4.56
N LEU A 153 -1.74 -24.39 5.81
CA LEU A 153 -2.38 -23.51 6.80
C LEU A 153 -1.43 -22.47 7.38
N PHE A 154 -1.99 -21.37 7.86
CA PHE A 154 -1.35 -20.58 8.91
C PHE A 154 -1.28 -21.40 10.20
N VAL A 155 -0.09 -21.48 10.81
CA VAL A 155 0.15 -22.33 11.99
C VAL A 155 0.37 -21.55 13.28
N HIS A 156 0.68 -20.26 13.18
CA HIS A 156 0.86 -19.36 14.32
C HIS A 156 0.24 -18.00 14.01
N GLN A 157 0.33 -17.08 14.98
CA GLN A 157 -0.26 -15.75 14.84
C GLN A 157 0.39 -14.94 13.72
N ASN A 158 -0.44 -14.49 12.78
CA ASN A 158 -0.01 -13.48 11.82
C ASN A 158 0.03 -12.10 12.50
N LYS A 159 0.92 -11.23 12.04
CA LYS A 159 1.15 -9.91 12.65
C LYS A 159 1.29 -8.84 11.59
N SER A 160 0.41 -7.85 11.66
CA SER A 160 0.33 -6.76 10.70
C SER A 160 0.57 -5.41 11.33
N TYR A 161 1.37 -4.60 10.66
CA TYR A 161 1.83 -3.31 11.14
C TYR A 161 1.66 -2.24 10.08
N LEU A 162 1.03 -1.13 10.46
CA LEU A 162 1.16 0.13 9.71
C LEU A 162 2.40 0.89 10.18
N ILE A 163 3.15 1.46 9.23
CA ILE A 163 4.35 2.25 9.51
C ILE A 163 4.00 3.74 9.49
N VAL A 164 3.92 4.34 10.69
CA VAL A 164 3.38 5.69 10.89
C VAL A 164 4.18 6.76 10.12
N ASP A 165 5.51 6.72 10.17
CA ASP A 165 6.34 7.70 9.49
C ASP A 165 6.26 7.58 7.97
N SER A 166 6.20 6.35 7.46
CA SER A 166 6.08 6.07 6.02
C SER A 166 4.72 6.49 5.47
N LEU A 167 3.62 6.23 6.20
CA LEU A 167 2.29 6.72 5.83
C LEU A 167 2.26 8.25 5.72
N LYS A 168 2.88 8.96 6.67
CA LYS A 168 2.97 10.43 6.62
C LYS A 168 3.83 10.92 5.46
N GLN A 169 4.98 10.29 5.22
CA GLN A 169 5.88 10.65 4.12
C GLN A 169 5.21 10.43 2.75
N ALA A 170 4.35 9.42 2.65
CA ALA A 170 3.57 9.11 1.46
C ALA A 170 2.22 9.84 1.39
N HIS A 171 1.95 10.79 2.30
CA HIS A 171 0.75 11.63 2.31
C HIS A 171 -0.58 10.87 2.47
N TYR A 172 -0.59 9.78 3.23
CA TYR A 172 -1.81 9.14 3.72
C TYR A 172 -2.34 9.94 4.92
N ASP A 173 -3.09 11.01 4.66
CA ASP A 173 -3.44 12.01 5.67
C ASP A 173 -4.77 11.71 6.39
N SER A 174 -5.64 10.89 5.80
CA SER A 174 -6.95 10.53 6.34
C SER A 174 -7.04 9.09 6.83
N VAL A 175 -8.07 8.82 7.65
CA VAL A 175 -8.37 7.46 8.13
C VAL A 175 -8.69 6.52 6.98
N ASN A 176 -9.42 6.98 5.95
CA ASN A 176 -9.82 6.12 4.83
C ASN A 176 -8.62 5.72 3.98
N GLU A 177 -7.73 6.67 3.67
CA GLU A 177 -6.52 6.40 2.90
C GLU A 177 -5.63 5.38 3.64
N GLN A 178 -5.43 5.58 4.94
CA GLN A 178 -4.67 4.64 5.79
C GLN A 178 -5.39 3.29 5.93
N ALA A 179 -6.73 3.28 5.88
CA ALA A 179 -7.52 2.06 5.92
C ALA A 179 -7.32 1.21 4.67
N SER A 180 -7.06 1.81 3.50
CA SER A 180 -6.70 1.05 2.30
C SER A 180 -5.40 0.25 2.49
N VAL A 181 -4.39 0.84 3.15
CA VAL A 181 -3.16 0.10 3.52
C VAL A 181 -3.49 -1.01 4.53
N ALA A 182 -4.30 -0.72 5.55
CA ALA A 182 -4.72 -1.74 6.51
C ALA A 182 -5.54 -2.88 5.86
N MET A 183 -6.36 -2.59 4.85
CA MET A 183 -7.09 -3.60 4.09
C MET A 183 -6.13 -4.49 3.29
N HIS A 184 -5.07 -3.93 2.71
CA HIS A 184 -4.01 -4.67 2.03
C HIS A 184 -3.32 -5.64 2.99
N GLU A 185 -2.81 -5.15 4.12
CA GLU A 185 -2.14 -5.99 5.12
C GLU A 185 -3.07 -7.08 5.68
N LEU A 186 -4.32 -6.74 5.98
CA LEU A 186 -5.30 -7.73 6.43
C LEU A 186 -5.65 -8.76 5.33
N GLY A 187 -5.45 -8.40 4.06
CA GLY A 187 -5.54 -9.35 2.95
C GLY A 187 -4.46 -10.42 3.02
N HIS A 188 -3.22 -10.05 3.34
CA HIS A 188 -2.14 -11.00 3.65
C HIS A 188 -2.50 -11.86 4.85
N ASP A 189 -2.98 -11.28 5.95
CA ASP A 189 -3.43 -12.04 7.12
C ASP A 189 -4.51 -13.09 6.80
N LEU A 190 -5.25 -12.91 5.70
CA LEU A 190 -6.26 -13.83 5.21
C LEU A 190 -5.76 -14.80 4.13
N GLY A 191 -4.51 -14.69 3.68
CA GLY A 191 -3.87 -15.55 2.69
C GLY A 191 -3.90 -14.99 1.26
N LEU A 192 -4.09 -13.68 1.08
CA LEU A 192 -3.86 -13.00 -0.19
C LEU A 192 -2.45 -12.35 -0.21
N GLU A 193 -1.51 -12.92 -0.97
CA GLU A 193 -0.37 -12.22 -1.63
C GLU A 193 -0.80 -11.08 -2.59
N HIS A 194 0.20 -10.44 -3.19
CA HIS A 194 0.02 -9.37 -4.18
C HIS A 194 -0.66 -9.80 -5.49
N SER A 195 -1.45 -8.89 -6.03
CA SER A 195 -2.13 -9.00 -7.32
C SER A 195 -1.49 -8.11 -8.37
N ASP A 196 -1.43 -8.57 -9.62
CA ASP A 196 -1.03 -7.74 -10.75
C ASP A 196 -2.19 -6.89 -11.29
N SER A 197 -3.43 -7.12 -10.81
CA SER A 197 -4.58 -6.30 -11.20
C SER A 197 -4.47 -4.89 -10.59
N PRO A 198 -4.56 -3.82 -11.40
CA PRO A 198 -4.57 -2.45 -10.89
C PRO A 198 -5.85 -2.09 -10.11
N HIS A 199 -6.83 -2.99 -10.10
CA HIS A 199 -8.11 -2.82 -9.39
C HIS A 199 -8.15 -3.57 -8.06
N SER A 200 -7.06 -4.26 -7.71
CA SER A 200 -6.97 -5.04 -6.48
C SER A 200 -6.44 -4.19 -5.33
N ILE A 201 -7.02 -4.36 -4.13
CA ILE A 201 -6.44 -3.82 -2.90
C ILE A 201 -5.08 -4.44 -2.60
N MET A 202 -4.82 -5.65 -3.13
CA MET A 202 -3.56 -6.38 -3.01
C MET A 202 -2.52 -5.96 -4.04
N GLN A 203 -2.68 -4.83 -4.74
CA GLN A 203 -1.61 -4.31 -5.60
C GLN A 203 -0.37 -3.98 -4.76
N GLN A 204 0.81 -4.42 -5.20
CA GLN A 204 2.08 -4.14 -4.49
C GLN A 204 2.45 -2.64 -4.49
N ALA A 205 2.12 -1.94 -5.57
CA ALA A 205 2.21 -0.49 -5.58
C ALA A 205 1.13 0.06 -4.63
N ALA A 206 1.49 1.11 -3.87
CA ALA A 206 0.62 1.84 -2.95
C ALA A 206 -0.86 1.77 -3.37
N PRO A 207 -1.73 1.10 -2.59
CA PRO A 207 -3.07 0.79 -3.05
C PRO A 207 -3.83 2.08 -3.35
N THR A 208 -4.58 2.05 -4.45
CA THR A 208 -5.55 3.11 -4.77
C THR A 208 -6.49 3.26 -3.57
N TYR A 209 -6.90 4.49 -3.26
CA TYR A 209 -7.81 4.74 -2.13
C TYR A 209 -9.15 4.04 -2.34
N LEU A 210 -9.46 3.11 -1.46
CA LEU A 210 -10.62 2.23 -1.53
C LEU A 210 -11.33 2.18 -0.18
N ASP A 211 -12.65 2.43 -0.22
CA ASP A 211 -13.53 2.37 0.93
C ASP A 211 -14.13 0.96 1.16
N SER A 212 -13.90 0.03 0.23
CA SER A 212 -14.42 -1.34 0.24
C SER A 212 -13.46 -2.30 -0.45
N ILE A 213 -13.54 -3.58 -0.09
CA ILE A 213 -12.79 -4.64 -0.78
C ILE A 213 -13.28 -4.78 -2.23
N PRO A 214 -12.38 -4.67 -3.23
CA PRO A 214 -12.73 -4.88 -4.63
C PRO A 214 -13.24 -6.30 -4.92
N GLU A 215 -14.08 -6.43 -5.95
CA GLU A 215 -14.68 -7.72 -6.31
C GLU A 215 -13.64 -8.79 -6.68
N VAL A 216 -12.53 -8.38 -7.30
CA VAL A 216 -11.42 -9.28 -7.64
C VAL A 216 -10.84 -9.96 -6.39
N ASP A 217 -10.63 -9.20 -5.32
CA ASP A 217 -10.09 -9.70 -4.05
C ASP A 217 -11.13 -10.53 -3.30
N ALA A 218 -12.39 -10.11 -3.33
CA ALA A 218 -13.51 -10.86 -2.75
C ALA A 218 -13.67 -12.26 -3.38
N LYS A 219 -13.61 -12.35 -4.71
CA LYS A 219 -13.68 -13.63 -5.44
C LYS A 219 -12.51 -14.54 -5.10
N HIS A 220 -11.31 -13.99 -4.99
CA HIS A 220 -10.13 -14.74 -4.59
C HIS A 220 -10.20 -15.28 -3.17
N LEU A 221 -10.64 -14.45 -2.23
CA LEU A 221 -10.84 -14.90 -0.86
C LEU A 221 -11.88 -16.03 -0.83
N ALA A 222 -12.98 -15.90 -1.59
CA ALA A 222 -14.00 -16.94 -1.68
C ALA A 222 -13.47 -18.26 -2.26
N GLN A 223 -12.60 -18.20 -3.28
CA GLN A 223 -11.94 -19.38 -3.84
C GLN A 223 -10.99 -20.03 -2.84
N LEU A 224 -10.18 -19.23 -2.14
CA LEU A 224 -9.23 -19.71 -1.13
C LEU A 224 -9.93 -20.41 0.04
N TYR A 225 -11.05 -19.86 0.52
CA TYR A 225 -11.82 -20.42 1.64
C TYR A 225 -12.96 -21.36 1.19
N ALA A 226 -12.93 -21.83 -0.06
CA ALA A 226 -13.88 -22.83 -0.54
C ALA A 226 -13.66 -24.16 0.19
N GLY A 227 -14.69 -24.68 0.86
CA GLY A 227 -14.59 -25.91 1.65
C GLY A 227 -14.01 -25.73 3.07
N VAL A 228 -13.52 -24.54 3.42
CA VAL A 228 -13.08 -24.24 4.80
C VAL A 228 -14.31 -24.14 5.73
N PRO A 229 -14.32 -24.84 6.89
CA PRO A 229 -15.45 -24.83 7.82
C PRO A 229 -15.62 -23.46 8.49
N ARG A 230 -16.85 -23.13 8.92
CA ARG A 230 -17.13 -21.89 9.67
C ARG A 230 -16.76 -21.93 11.15
N GLY A 231 -16.38 -23.09 11.70
CA GLY A 231 -16.22 -23.28 13.15
C GLY A 231 -17.50 -23.75 13.82
#